data_AF-A0A7X9PEF7-F1
#
_entry.id   AF-A0A7X9PEF7-F1
#
_cell.length_a   1.000
_cell.length_b   1.000
_cell.length_c   1.000
_cell.angle_alpha   90.00
_cell.angle_beta   90.00
_cell.angle_gamma   90.00
#
_symmetry.space_group_name_H-M   'P 1'
#
loop_
_entity.id
_entity.type
_entity.pdbx_description
1 polymer ?
#
loop_
_entity_poly.entity_id
_entity_poly.type
_entity_poly.pdbx_seq_one_letter_code
_entity_poly.pdbx_strand_id
1 'polypeptide(L)'
;DLFLPQLKAILRAGAGKNLQIMFPMIATVQEVRQARKLLQECMLELDRSGTPYNATPKVGIMIEVPAAALCADLLAKEVDFFSIGTNDLTQYTMAADRTNQSVAELCSFFQPAVLRLIAQIIEKGHAAGIWVGMCGEMAGDPQAAALLLGMGLDEFSMNPPTIPFQKEILRKMDTQACAELAHQCLECASTEEVHLTLQTFLEKQH
;
A
#
# COMPACT_ATOMS: atom_id res chain seq x y z
N ASP A 1 -22.25 -0.21 -14.97
CA ASP A 1 -22.42 1.08 -15.67
C ASP A 1 -21.35 2.13 -15.36
N LEU A 2 -20.81 2.23 -14.14
CA LEU A 2 -19.82 3.26 -13.79
C LEU A 2 -18.36 2.94 -14.17
N PHE A 3 -17.96 1.68 -14.13
CA PHE A 3 -16.55 1.29 -14.23
C PHE A 3 -15.93 1.57 -15.61
N LEU A 4 -16.55 1.15 -16.72
CA LEU A 4 -16.00 1.36 -18.07
C LEU A 4 -15.86 2.85 -18.44
N PRO A 5 -16.85 3.73 -18.16
CA PRO A 5 -16.66 5.17 -18.34
C PRO A 5 -15.48 5.73 -17.57
N GLN A 6 -15.25 5.30 -16.32
CA GLN A 6 -14.10 5.73 -15.53
C GLN A 6 -12.78 5.28 -16.14
N LEU A 7 -12.66 4.01 -16.57
CA LEU A 7 -11.44 3.52 -17.23
C LEU A 7 -11.11 4.32 -18.49
N LYS A 8 -12.11 4.57 -19.35
CA LYS A 8 -11.92 5.39 -20.56
C LYS A 8 -11.49 6.82 -20.22
N ALA A 9 -12.09 7.43 -19.19
CA ALA A 9 -11.73 8.76 -18.74
C ALA A 9 -10.28 8.82 -18.24
N ILE A 10 -9.86 7.84 -17.43
CA ILE A 10 -8.51 7.73 -16.89
C ILE A 10 -7.49 7.53 -18.02
N LEU A 11 -7.75 6.60 -18.94
CA LEU A 11 -6.90 6.33 -20.11
C LEU A 11 -6.69 7.60 -20.95
N ARG A 12 -7.77 8.34 -21.24
CA ARG A 12 -7.70 9.62 -21.99
C ARG A 12 -6.94 10.69 -21.22
N ALA A 13 -7.20 10.84 -19.92
CA ALA A 13 -6.52 11.81 -19.07
C ALA A 13 -5.02 11.55 -18.96
N GLY A 14 -4.61 10.28 -19.07
CA GLY A 14 -3.22 9.82 -19.04
C GLY A 14 -2.46 10.00 -20.36
N ALA A 15 -3.09 10.44 -21.45
CA ALA A 15 -2.39 10.65 -22.73
C ALA A 15 -1.20 11.61 -22.56
N GLY A 16 0.02 11.10 -22.79
CA GLY A 16 1.26 11.86 -22.65
C GLY A 16 1.65 12.23 -21.21
N LYS A 17 1.07 11.58 -20.19
CA LYS A 17 1.34 11.85 -18.77
C LYS A 17 1.76 10.58 -18.03
N ASN A 18 2.48 10.76 -16.93
CA ASN A 18 2.77 9.68 -15.98
C ASN A 18 1.55 9.44 -15.08
N LEU A 19 0.50 8.86 -15.65
CA LEU A 19 -0.70 8.44 -14.93
C LEU A 19 -0.69 6.92 -14.78
N GLN A 20 -0.91 6.47 -13.55
CA GLN A 20 -1.04 5.07 -13.18
C GLN A 20 -2.48 4.75 -12.79
N ILE A 21 -2.90 3.50 -12.99
CA ILE A 21 -4.24 3.01 -12.64
C ILE A 21 -4.08 2.05 -11.47
N MET A 22 -4.91 2.19 -10.45
CA MET A 22 -4.90 1.28 -9.30
C MET A 22 -6.31 0.79 -9.00
N PHE A 23 -6.48 -0.53 -8.90
CA PHE A 23 -7.78 -1.12 -8.56
C PHE A 23 -7.90 -1.32 -7.04
N PRO A 24 -8.98 -0.82 -6.40
CA PRO A 24 -9.25 -1.07 -4.99
C PRO A 24 -9.95 -2.42 -4.79
N MET A 25 -9.99 -2.87 -3.54
CA MET A 25 -10.77 -4.00 -3.02
C MET A 25 -10.50 -5.32 -3.75
N ILE A 26 -9.27 -5.53 -4.22
CA ILE A 26 -8.83 -6.79 -4.82
C ILE A 26 -8.60 -7.81 -3.72
N ALA A 27 -9.18 -9.00 -3.87
CA ALA A 27 -8.94 -10.16 -3.02
C ALA A 27 -8.24 -11.31 -3.77
N THR A 28 -8.44 -11.40 -5.10
CA THR A 28 -8.06 -12.56 -5.91
C THR A 28 -7.40 -12.17 -7.24
N VAL A 29 -6.59 -13.09 -7.78
CA VAL A 29 -5.98 -12.94 -9.12
C VAL A 29 -7.03 -12.82 -10.22
N GLN A 30 -8.16 -13.51 -10.08
CA GLN A 30 -9.26 -13.51 -11.04
C GLN A 30 -9.86 -12.11 -11.20
N GLU A 31 -10.04 -11.37 -10.10
CA GLU A 31 -10.53 -9.99 -10.13
C GLU A 31 -9.56 -9.07 -10.90
N VAL A 32 -8.24 -9.20 -10.66
CA VAL A 32 -7.23 -8.44 -11.40
C VAL A 32 -7.33 -8.73 -12.89
N ARG A 33 -7.37 -10.01 -13.28
CA ARG A 33 -7.47 -10.41 -14.69
C ARG A 33 -8.76 -9.90 -15.34
N GLN A 34 -9.88 -9.93 -14.62
CA GLN A 34 -11.14 -9.39 -15.12
C GLN A 34 -11.06 -7.88 -15.31
N ALA A 35 -10.52 -7.14 -14.35
CA ALA A 35 -10.33 -5.69 -14.45
C ALA A 35 -9.40 -5.32 -15.62
N ARG A 36 -8.30 -6.05 -15.81
CA ARG A 36 -7.38 -5.87 -16.95
C ARG A 36 -8.05 -6.14 -18.30
N LYS A 37 -8.90 -7.17 -18.38
CA LYS A 37 -9.68 -7.45 -19.59
C LYS A 37 -10.59 -6.28 -19.95
N LEU A 38 -11.32 -5.73 -18.98
CA LEU A 38 -12.19 -4.57 -19.19
C LEU A 38 -11.39 -3.31 -19.58
N LEU A 39 -10.20 -3.13 -19.01
CA LEU A 39 -9.28 -2.06 -19.41
C LEU A 39 -8.86 -2.20 -20.88
N GLN A 40 -8.49 -3.40 -21.31
CA GLN A 40 -8.14 -3.68 -22.71
C GLN A 40 -9.33 -3.44 -23.66
N GLU A 41 -10.54 -3.85 -23.29
CA GLU A 41 -11.74 -3.56 -24.06
C GLU A 41 -11.95 -2.05 -24.23
N CYS A 42 -11.73 -1.26 -23.17
CA CYS A 42 -11.80 0.20 -23.23
C CYS A 42 -10.74 0.81 -24.17
N MET A 43 -9.51 0.28 -24.16
CA MET A 43 -8.44 0.72 -25.06
C MET A 43 -8.80 0.46 -26.52
N LEU A 44 -9.31 -0.73 -26.84
CA LEU A 44 -9.75 -1.09 -28.19
C LEU A 44 -10.89 -0.20 -28.70
N GLU A 45 -11.81 0.20 -27.82
CA GLU A 45 -12.86 1.16 -28.17
C GLU A 45 -12.29 2.55 -28.49
N LEU A 46 -11.31 3.02 -27.72
CA LEU A 46 -10.65 4.31 -27.95
C LEU A 46 -9.81 4.31 -29.23
N ASP A 47 -9.18 3.18 -29.57
CA ASP A 47 -8.51 2.97 -30.85
C ASP A 47 -9.50 3.12 -32.02
N ARG A 48 -10.66 2.44 -31.94
CA ARG A 48 -11.71 2.52 -32.97
C ARG A 48 -12.28 3.92 -33.14
N SER A 49 -12.36 4.70 -32.06
CA SER A 49 -12.83 6.08 -32.10
C SER A 49 -11.72 7.10 -32.43
N GLY A 50 -10.48 6.66 -32.68
CA GLY A 50 -9.35 7.54 -32.97
C GLY A 50 -9.04 8.54 -31.85
N THR A 51 -9.39 8.20 -30.61
CA THR A 51 -9.26 9.11 -29.47
C THR A 51 -7.91 8.88 -28.78
N PRO A 52 -7.04 9.89 -28.62
CA PRO A 52 -5.77 9.72 -27.92
C PRO A 52 -5.94 9.28 -26.47
N TYR A 53 -5.09 8.34 -26.02
CA TYR A 53 -5.06 7.82 -24.65
C TYR A 53 -3.67 7.27 -24.28
N ASN A 54 -3.46 6.92 -23.02
CA ASN A 54 -2.26 6.20 -22.59
C ASN A 54 -2.31 4.73 -23.05
N ALA A 55 -1.54 4.39 -24.09
CA ALA A 55 -1.47 3.04 -24.64
C ALA A 55 -0.69 2.03 -23.78
N THR A 56 0.10 2.52 -22.82
CA THR A 56 0.92 1.68 -21.92
C THR A 56 0.70 2.08 -20.46
N PRO A 57 -0.54 1.99 -19.94
CA PRO A 57 -0.81 2.36 -18.55
C PRO A 57 -0.12 1.38 -17.61
N LYS A 58 0.52 1.91 -16.57
CA LYS A 58 0.94 1.11 -15.42
C LYS A 58 -0.29 0.80 -14.57
N VAL A 59 -0.46 -0.47 -14.23
CA VAL A 59 -1.64 -0.98 -13.51
C VAL A 59 -1.17 -1.62 -12.22
N GLY A 60 -1.53 -1.03 -11.09
CA GLY A 60 -1.32 -1.57 -9.76
C GLY A 60 -2.63 -1.98 -9.10
N ILE A 61 -2.52 -2.47 -7.87
CA ILE A 61 -3.67 -2.77 -7.02
C ILE A 61 -3.43 -2.22 -5.61
N MET A 62 -4.53 -1.86 -4.95
CA MET A 62 -4.48 -1.61 -3.52
C MET A 62 -4.50 -2.95 -2.77
N ILE A 63 -3.51 -3.18 -1.91
CA ILE A 63 -3.50 -4.31 -1.00
C ILE A 63 -4.14 -3.86 0.31
N GLU A 64 -5.45 -4.03 0.37
CA GLU A 64 -6.28 -3.64 1.51
C GLU A 64 -7.14 -4.78 2.04
N VAL A 65 -7.17 -5.93 1.35
CA VAL A 65 -7.87 -7.14 1.78
C VAL A 65 -6.84 -8.18 2.25
N PRO A 66 -7.01 -8.83 3.43
CA PRO A 66 -6.04 -9.81 3.93
C PRO A 66 -5.78 -10.97 2.96
N ALA A 67 -6.80 -11.40 2.20
CA ALA A 67 -6.64 -12.42 1.16
C ALA A 67 -5.63 -12.01 0.08
N ALA A 68 -5.60 -10.73 -0.31
CA ALA A 68 -4.62 -10.22 -1.26
C ALA A 68 -3.22 -10.13 -0.65
N ALA A 69 -3.11 -9.76 0.62
CA ALA A 69 -1.83 -9.76 1.32
C ALA A 69 -1.22 -11.18 1.38
N LEU A 70 -2.04 -12.18 1.73
CA LEU A 70 -1.62 -13.59 1.78
C LEU A 70 -1.26 -14.16 0.39
N CYS A 71 -1.85 -13.63 -0.68
CA CYS A 71 -1.61 -14.04 -2.07
C CYS A 71 -0.73 -13.03 -2.84
N ALA A 72 0.03 -12.18 -2.15
CA ALA A 72 0.78 -11.09 -2.77
C ALA A 72 1.78 -11.59 -3.83
N ASP A 73 2.38 -12.76 -3.64
CA ASP A 73 3.30 -13.39 -4.59
C ASP A 73 2.64 -13.79 -5.92
N LEU A 74 1.35 -14.15 -5.88
CA LEU A 74 0.56 -14.46 -7.06
C LEU A 74 0.09 -13.19 -7.76
N LEU A 75 -0.38 -12.22 -6.97
CA LEU A 75 -0.88 -10.93 -7.47
C LEU A 75 0.23 -10.09 -8.10
N ALA A 76 1.45 -10.12 -7.55
CA ALA A 76 2.58 -9.32 -8.02
C ALA A 76 3.00 -9.66 -9.45
N LYS A 77 2.65 -10.86 -9.94
CA LYS A 77 2.92 -11.30 -11.32
C LYS A 77 1.95 -10.70 -12.34
N GLU A 78 0.85 -10.09 -11.89
CA GLU A 78 -0.26 -9.61 -12.73
C GLU A 78 -0.31 -8.08 -12.82
N VAL A 79 0.49 -7.38 -12.01
CA VAL A 79 0.43 -5.93 -11.81
C VAL A 79 1.83 -5.31 -11.86
N ASP A 80 1.89 -3.99 -12.02
CA ASP A 80 3.14 -3.23 -12.09
C ASP A 80 3.61 -2.72 -10.71
N PHE A 81 2.71 -2.65 -9.72
CA PHE A 81 2.99 -2.15 -8.36
C PHE A 81 1.88 -2.50 -7.37
N PHE A 82 2.19 -2.37 -6.09
CA PHE A 82 1.24 -2.41 -4.99
C PHE A 82 1.16 -1.07 -4.28
N SER A 83 -0.02 -0.73 -3.74
CA SER A 83 -0.14 0.26 -2.68
C SER A 83 -0.89 -0.35 -1.50
N ILE A 84 -0.29 -0.38 -0.33
CA ILE A 84 -0.93 -0.92 0.86
C ILE A 84 -1.96 0.10 1.36
N GLY A 85 -3.23 -0.32 1.45
CA GLY A 85 -4.31 0.46 2.04
C GLY A 85 -4.46 0.11 3.53
N THR A 86 -3.65 0.72 4.39
CA THR A 86 -3.51 0.25 5.80
C THR A 86 -4.79 0.35 6.61
N ASN A 87 -5.66 1.31 6.29
CA ASN A 87 -6.90 1.54 7.02
C ASN A 87 -7.83 0.32 6.93
N ASP A 88 -8.11 -0.10 5.70
CA ASP A 88 -8.99 -1.22 5.42
C ASP A 88 -8.28 -2.56 5.70
N LEU A 89 -6.97 -2.66 5.42
CA LEU A 89 -6.18 -3.83 5.78
C LEU A 89 -6.24 -4.12 7.28
N THR A 90 -6.06 -3.09 8.11
CA THR A 90 -6.15 -3.22 9.57
C THR A 90 -7.55 -3.64 9.99
N GLN A 91 -8.58 -2.95 9.50
CA GLN A 91 -9.97 -3.24 9.84
C GLN A 91 -10.37 -4.69 9.50
N TYR A 92 -10.03 -5.16 8.29
CA TYR A 92 -10.37 -6.53 7.88
C TYR A 92 -9.52 -7.59 8.58
N THR A 93 -8.25 -7.29 8.87
CA THR A 93 -7.36 -8.21 9.61
C THR A 93 -7.83 -8.38 11.06
N MET A 94 -8.21 -7.27 11.69
CA MET A 94 -8.65 -7.25 13.09
C MET A 94 -10.13 -7.56 13.28
N ALA A 95 -10.89 -7.69 12.19
CA ALA A 95 -12.34 -7.86 12.19
C ALA A 95 -13.06 -6.81 13.06
N ALA A 96 -12.54 -5.58 13.06
CA ALA A 96 -13.02 -4.47 13.88
C ALA A 96 -13.29 -3.24 13.01
N ASP A 97 -14.45 -2.62 13.22
CA ASP A 97 -14.83 -1.41 12.51
C ASP A 97 -14.27 -0.19 13.24
N ARG A 98 -13.35 0.54 12.61
CA ARG A 98 -12.74 1.75 13.18
C ARG A 98 -13.73 2.88 13.46
N THR A 99 -14.89 2.87 12.80
CA THR A 99 -15.96 3.86 13.03
C THR A 99 -16.87 3.49 14.20
N ASN A 100 -16.80 2.25 14.67
CA ASN A 100 -17.53 1.77 15.83
C ASN A 100 -16.70 1.99 17.10
N GLN A 101 -17.08 2.98 17.89
CA GLN A 101 -16.41 3.34 19.15
C GLN A 101 -16.23 2.18 20.12
N SER A 102 -17.07 1.15 20.06
CA SER A 102 -17.00 0.00 20.97
C SER A 102 -15.83 -0.95 20.68
N VAL A 103 -15.27 -0.89 19.47
CA VAL A 103 -14.20 -1.79 19.00
C VAL A 103 -13.05 -1.04 18.31
N ALA A 104 -13.10 0.28 18.22
CA ALA A 104 -12.10 1.09 17.53
C ALA A 104 -10.69 0.92 18.10
N GLU A 105 -10.55 0.64 19.41
CA GLU A 105 -9.26 0.37 20.05
C GLU A 105 -8.57 -0.90 19.54
N LEU A 106 -9.33 -1.85 18.97
CA LEU A 106 -8.78 -3.07 18.35
C LEU A 106 -8.12 -2.77 16.99
N CYS A 107 -8.50 -1.67 16.34
CA CYS A 107 -8.00 -1.23 15.04
C CYS A 107 -6.70 -0.43 15.16
N SER A 108 -5.62 -1.09 15.55
CA SER A 108 -4.27 -0.53 15.48
C SER A 108 -3.49 -1.13 14.33
N PHE A 109 -2.88 -0.29 13.49
CA PHE A 109 -1.96 -0.76 12.46
C PHE A 109 -0.63 -1.25 13.05
N PHE A 110 -0.37 -1.04 14.34
CA PHE A 110 0.75 -1.63 15.08
C PHE A 110 0.46 -3.03 15.62
N GLN A 111 -0.71 -3.60 15.33
CA GLN A 111 -0.99 -5.01 15.66
C GLN A 111 0.03 -5.92 14.95
N PRO A 112 0.64 -6.91 15.65
CA PRO A 112 1.65 -7.79 15.05
C PRO A 112 1.18 -8.51 13.77
N ALA A 113 -0.11 -8.88 13.70
CA ALA A 113 -0.69 -9.48 12.50
C ALA A 113 -0.65 -8.52 11.30
N VAL A 114 -0.98 -7.24 11.50
CA VAL A 114 -0.98 -6.22 10.46
C VAL A 114 0.44 -5.92 10.00
N LEU A 115 1.39 -5.76 10.93
CA LEU A 115 2.80 -5.54 10.61
C LEU A 115 3.40 -6.68 9.79
N ARG A 116 3.08 -7.93 10.14
CA ARG A 116 3.52 -9.11 9.38
C ARG A 116 2.93 -9.14 7.97
N LEU A 117 1.66 -8.77 7.80
CA LEU A 117 1.06 -8.65 6.47
C LEU A 117 1.76 -7.56 5.66
N ILE A 118 2.01 -6.38 6.24
CA ILE A 118 2.74 -5.29 5.57
C ILE A 118 4.12 -5.76 5.10
N ALA A 119 4.92 -6.36 6.00
CA ALA A 119 6.24 -6.87 5.67
C ALA A 119 6.18 -7.95 4.58
N GLN A 120 5.21 -8.87 4.65
CA GLN A 120 5.00 -9.90 3.63
C GLN A 120 4.67 -9.28 2.26
N ILE A 121 3.80 -8.27 2.21
CA ILE A 121 3.42 -7.61 0.95
C ILE A 121 4.65 -6.96 0.31
N ILE A 122 5.46 -6.24 1.10
CA ILE A 122 6.68 -5.60 0.63
C ILE A 122 7.66 -6.65 0.10
N GLU A 123 7.95 -7.68 0.90
CA GLU A 123 8.84 -8.78 0.52
C GLU A 123 8.40 -9.45 -0.79
N LYS A 124 7.11 -9.79 -0.92
CA LYS A 124 6.59 -10.47 -2.12
C LYS A 124 6.53 -9.57 -3.35
N GLY A 125 6.23 -8.28 -3.17
CA GLY A 125 6.30 -7.30 -4.26
C GLY A 125 7.73 -7.17 -4.80
N HIS A 126 8.69 -6.96 -3.90
CA HIS A 126 10.11 -6.87 -4.25
C HIS A 126 10.64 -8.14 -4.90
N ALA A 127 10.27 -9.32 -4.38
CA ALA A 127 10.66 -10.61 -4.96
C ALA A 127 10.14 -10.80 -6.41
N ALA A 128 9.03 -10.14 -6.77
CA ALA A 128 8.50 -10.12 -8.12
C ALA A 128 9.06 -8.97 -9.00
N GLY A 129 9.92 -8.10 -8.43
CA GLY A 129 10.52 -6.97 -9.12
C GLY A 129 9.58 -5.78 -9.29
N ILE A 130 8.51 -5.69 -8.50
CA ILE A 130 7.62 -4.53 -8.45
C ILE A 130 7.86 -3.71 -7.19
N TRP A 131 7.58 -2.43 -7.25
CA TRP A 131 7.66 -1.55 -6.08
C TRP A 131 6.36 -1.60 -5.27
N VAL A 132 6.47 -1.33 -3.97
CA VAL A 132 5.38 -1.35 -3.00
C VAL A 132 5.31 0.00 -2.29
N GLY A 133 4.21 0.71 -2.56
CA GLY A 133 3.84 1.93 -1.84
C GLY A 133 2.86 1.65 -0.70
N MET A 134 2.57 2.70 0.06
CA MET A 134 1.51 2.72 1.05
C MET A 134 0.71 4.01 0.93
N CYS A 135 -0.61 3.85 0.92
CA CYS A 135 -1.55 4.95 1.05
C CYS A 135 -2.41 4.72 2.30
N GLY A 136 -2.57 5.73 3.13
CA GLY A 136 -3.33 5.61 4.36
C GLY A 136 -2.70 6.36 5.51
N GLU A 137 -3.29 6.23 6.68
CA GLU A 137 -2.89 7.01 7.86
C GLU A 137 -1.49 6.60 8.34
N MET A 138 -1.15 5.32 8.29
CA MET A 138 0.16 4.81 8.73
C MET A 138 1.34 5.39 7.93
N ALA A 139 1.17 5.64 6.63
CA ALA A 139 2.23 6.23 5.80
C ALA A 139 2.61 7.66 6.25
N GLY A 140 1.65 8.39 6.83
CA GLY A 140 1.85 9.71 7.40
C GLY A 140 2.11 9.70 8.92
N ASP A 141 2.15 8.53 9.56
CA ASP A 141 2.42 8.43 10.99
C ASP A 141 3.93 8.56 11.27
N PRO A 142 4.36 9.53 12.08
CA PRO A 142 5.77 9.73 12.45
C PRO A 142 6.40 8.53 13.16
N GLN A 143 5.63 7.81 14.00
CA GLN A 143 6.10 6.64 14.74
C GLN A 143 6.30 5.45 13.80
N ALA A 144 5.54 5.35 12.71
CA ALA A 144 5.67 4.30 11.72
C ALA A 144 6.79 4.56 10.70
N ALA A 145 7.33 5.79 10.62
CA ALA A 145 8.30 6.20 9.60
C ALA A 145 9.53 5.28 9.55
N ALA A 146 10.18 5.08 10.71
CA ALA A 146 11.37 4.23 10.83
C ALA A 146 11.07 2.76 10.51
N LEU A 147 9.92 2.29 10.99
CA LEU A 147 9.46 0.92 10.80
C LEU A 147 9.22 0.61 9.32
N LEU A 148 8.46 1.46 8.63
CA LEU A 148 8.13 1.30 7.21
C LEU A 148 9.37 1.45 6.32
N LEU A 149 10.26 2.40 6.64
CA LEU A 149 11.54 2.54 5.96
C LEU A 149 12.40 1.28 6.15
N GLY A 150 12.45 0.74 7.36
CA GLY A 150 13.18 -0.48 7.70
C GLY A 150 12.62 -1.74 7.04
N MET A 151 11.31 -1.80 6.83
CA MET A 151 10.65 -2.86 6.05
C MET A 151 10.93 -2.76 4.55
N GLY A 152 11.45 -1.63 4.07
CA GLY A 152 11.77 -1.41 2.66
C GLY A 152 10.64 -0.81 1.84
N LEU A 153 9.70 -0.08 2.44
CA LEU A 153 8.62 0.58 1.69
C LEU A 153 9.19 1.59 0.67
N ASP A 154 8.73 1.53 -0.58
CA ASP A 154 9.26 2.35 -1.68
C ASP A 154 8.60 3.73 -1.80
N GLU A 155 7.29 3.80 -1.54
CA GLU A 155 6.51 5.03 -1.68
C GLU A 155 5.64 5.28 -0.45
N PHE A 156 5.74 6.50 0.10
CA PHE A 156 4.89 6.98 1.19
C PHE A 156 3.89 8.01 0.63
N SER A 157 2.62 7.66 0.56
CA SER A 157 1.54 8.53 0.08
C SER A 157 0.63 8.95 1.22
N MET A 158 0.51 10.27 1.44
CA MET A 158 -0.16 10.84 2.62
C MET A 158 -0.78 12.21 2.32
N ASN A 159 -1.52 12.75 3.29
CA ASN A 159 -2.10 14.09 3.19
C ASN A 159 -1.01 15.16 2.96
N PRO A 160 -1.20 16.11 2.03
CA PRO A 160 -0.16 17.08 1.66
C PRO A 160 0.50 17.84 2.83
N PRO A 161 -0.23 18.28 3.88
CA PRO A 161 0.39 18.98 5.01
C PRO A 161 1.38 18.12 5.82
N THR A 162 1.26 16.79 5.78
CA THR A 162 2.13 15.87 6.53
C THR A 162 3.46 15.61 5.81
N ILE A 163 3.51 15.81 4.50
CA ILE A 163 4.67 15.48 3.66
C ILE A 163 5.97 16.14 4.14
N PRO A 164 6.03 17.46 4.45
CA PRO A 164 7.29 18.09 4.86
C PRO A 164 7.85 17.49 6.15
N PHE A 165 6.98 17.21 7.12
CA PHE A 165 7.36 16.65 8.41
C PHE A 165 7.86 15.21 8.26
N GLN A 166 7.11 14.36 7.55
CA GLN A 166 7.51 12.98 7.30
C GLN A 166 8.83 12.91 6.52
N LYS A 167 9.02 13.80 5.54
CA LYS A 167 10.28 13.91 4.79
C LYS A 167 11.45 14.33 5.68
N GLU A 168 11.25 15.23 6.63
CA GLU A 168 12.30 15.63 7.56
C GLU A 168 12.74 14.46 8.45
N ILE A 169 11.79 13.68 8.95
CA ILE A 169 12.03 12.48 9.75
C ILE A 169 12.84 11.45 8.95
N LEU A 170 12.35 11.04 7.78
CA LEU A 170 12.98 10.01 6.96
C LEU A 170 14.40 10.38 6.52
N ARG A 171 14.69 11.68 6.29
CA ARG A 171 16.03 12.15 5.90
C ARG A 171 17.09 12.04 6.98
N LYS A 172 16.70 11.90 8.25
CA LYS A 172 17.62 11.78 9.40
C LYS A 172 17.85 10.33 9.81
N MET A 173 17.13 9.39 9.22
CA MET A 173 17.16 7.98 9.60
C MET A 173 18.30 7.24 8.92
N ASP A 174 18.99 6.41 9.70
CA ASP A 174 19.89 5.39 9.17
C ASP A 174 19.09 4.16 8.76
N THR A 175 19.20 3.77 7.49
CA THR A 175 18.37 2.68 6.93
C THR A 175 18.72 1.32 7.53
N GLN A 176 19.97 1.09 7.93
CA GLN A 176 20.37 -0.15 8.59
C GLN A 176 19.77 -0.25 9.99
N ALA A 177 19.84 0.82 10.78
CA ALA A 177 19.20 0.89 12.09
C ALA A 177 17.67 0.73 12.00
N CYS A 178 17.04 1.30 10.96
CA CYS A 178 15.63 1.09 10.69
C CYS A 178 15.30 -0.37 10.35
N ALA A 179 16.14 -1.06 9.57
CA ALA A 179 15.93 -2.48 9.26
C ALA A 179 16.03 -3.36 10.52
N GLU A 180 16.97 -3.07 11.41
CA GLU A 180 17.08 -3.74 12.72
C GLU A 180 15.85 -3.50 13.59
N LEU A 181 15.36 -2.26 13.64
CA LEU A 181 14.09 -1.92 14.30
C LEU A 181 12.91 -2.71 13.74
N ALA A 182 12.80 -2.77 12.41
CA ALA A 182 11.70 -3.48 11.76
C ALA A 182 11.70 -4.97 12.12
N HIS A 183 12.87 -5.61 12.17
CA HIS A 183 13.01 -6.99 12.64
C HIS A 183 12.52 -7.16 14.08
N GLN A 184 12.95 -6.28 15.00
CA GLN A 184 12.52 -6.32 16.40
C GLN A 184 11.00 -6.16 16.55
N CYS A 185 10.39 -5.21 15.82
CA CYS A 185 8.94 -4.99 15.86
C CYS A 185 8.14 -6.19 15.31
N LEU A 186 8.68 -6.94 14.34
CA LEU A 186 8.02 -8.13 13.79
C LEU A 186 8.03 -9.34 14.75
N GLU A 187 8.95 -9.34 15.72
CA GLU A 187 9.06 -10.35 16.78
C GLU A 187 8.17 -10.05 17.99
N CYS A 188 7.69 -8.81 18.15
CA CYS A 188 6.77 -8.43 19.22
C CYS A 188 5.46 -9.23 19.20
N ALA A 189 4.94 -9.54 20.39
CA ALA A 189 3.72 -10.29 20.60
C ALA A 189 2.48 -9.41 20.81
N SER A 190 2.65 -8.11 21.05
CA SER A 190 1.54 -7.17 21.26
C SER A 190 1.82 -5.75 20.74
N THR A 191 0.78 -4.93 20.66
CA THR A 191 0.87 -3.51 20.32
C THR A 191 1.73 -2.73 21.32
N GLU A 192 1.64 -3.04 22.61
CA GLU A 192 2.41 -2.38 23.66
C GLU A 192 3.91 -2.64 23.49
N GLU A 193 4.29 -3.88 23.18
CA GLU A 193 5.68 -4.23 22.90
C GLU A 193 6.20 -3.50 21.66
N VAL A 194 5.40 -3.42 20.60
CA VAL A 194 5.76 -2.65 19.39
C VAL A 194 5.99 -1.18 19.75
N HIS A 195 5.07 -0.55 20.46
CA HIS A 195 5.19 0.86 20.86
C HIS A 195 6.42 1.10 21.74
N LEU A 196 6.70 0.21 22.70
CA LEU A 196 7.89 0.32 23.55
C LEU A 196 9.19 0.20 22.73
N THR A 197 9.23 -0.72 21.76
CA THR A 197 10.37 -0.89 20.86
C THR A 197 10.58 0.37 20.01
N LEU A 198 9.51 0.93 19.44
CA LEU A 198 9.55 2.17 18.65
C LEU A 198 10.02 3.35 19.49
N GLN A 199 9.48 3.52 20.70
CA GLN A 199 9.87 4.59 21.62
C GLN A 199 11.36 4.49 21.97
N THR A 200 11.82 3.30 22.36
CA THR A 200 13.22 3.04 22.72
C THR A 200 14.17 3.37 21.56
N PHE A 201 13.75 3.10 20.32
CA PHE A 201 14.52 3.46 19.13
C PHE A 201 14.60 4.97 18.94
N LEU A 202 13.47 5.67 19.01
CA LEU A 202 13.41 7.12 18.82
C LEU A 202 14.23 7.87 19.88
N GLU A 203 14.21 7.41 21.13
CA GLU A 203 15.00 7.99 22.23
C GLU A 203 16.51 7.87 22.01
N LYS A 204 16.98 6.82 21.32
CA LYS A 204 18.41 6.62 21.00
C LYS A 204 18.92 7.45 19.81
N GLN A 205 18.01 7.99 19.01
CA GLN A 205 18.33 8.81 17.84
C GLN A 205 18.39 10.31 18.17
N HIS A 206 18.04 10.69 19.41
CA HIS A 206 18.18 12.02 19.98
C HIS A 206 19.47 12.14 20.81
#